data_AF-A0A959LD06-F1
#
_entry.id   AF-A0A959LD06-F1
#
_cell.length_a   1.000
_cell.length_b   1.000
_cell.length_c   1.000
_cell.angle_alpha   90.00
_cell.angle_beta   90.00
_cell.angle_gamma   90.00
#
_symmetry.space_group_name_H-M   'P 1'
#
loop_
_entity.id
_entity.type
_entity.pdbx_description
1 polymer ?
#
loop_
_entity_poly.entity_id
_entity_poly.type
_entity_poly.pdbx_seq_one_letter_code
_entity_poly.pdbx_strand_id
1 'polypeptide(L)'
;MFKAKIIQDDKYFSTKKWLLNFGLIGSFLGGMSYFIFYIENPGIYAILLVLTLILFYIKYQFESKINHFLGKKSLAINKDFLTIDEGNSEMTIPMKELSNLSISKELMALEVQDNALSTVRPVSELSNIFKFRTHDKEYSFHLVIDSYYMVEQLKKLIQNWEMNGMVVTRL
;
A
#
# COMPACT_ATOMS: atom_id res chain seq x y z
N MET A 1 -9.49 2.10 14.77
CA MET A 1 -8.13 1.55 14.96
C MET A 1 -7.52 1.39 13.58
N PHE A 2 -6.36 2.00 13.35
CA PHE A 2 -5.60 1.87 12.11
C PHE A 2 -4.66 0.66 12.21
N LYS A 3 -4.55 -0.16 11.16
CA LYS A 3 -3.60 -1.27 11.10
C LYS A 3 -3.03 -1.38 9.70
N ALA A 4 -1.71 -1.38 9.58
CA ALA A 4 -1.00 -1.49 8.31
C ALA A 4 0.14 -2.50 8.41
N LYS A 5 0.42 -3.20 7.31
CA LYS A 5 1.63 -4.04 7.20
C LYS A 5 2.85 -3.16 6.98
N ILE A 6 3.98 -3.56 7.54
CA ILE A 6 5.26 -2.88 7.34
C ILE A 6 5.96 -3.52 6.14
N ILE A 7 6.40 -2.70 5.21
CA ILE A 7 7.20 -3.11 4.04
C ILE A 7 8.62 -3.36 4.52
N GLN A 8 9.15 -4.57 4.26
CA GLN A 8 10.48 -4.99 4.73
C GLN A 8 11.56 -4.90 3.65
N ASP A 9 11.17 -4.92 2.38
CA ASP A 9 12.08 -4.90 1.23
C ASP A 9 11.60 -3.86 0.21
N ASP A 10 12.51 -3.00 -0.26
CA ASP A 10 12.25 -1.97 -1.27
C ASP A 10 11.76 -2.57 -2.60
N LYS A 11 12.10 -3.84 -2.89
CA LYS A 11 11.57 -4.59 -4.04
C LYS A 11 10.06 -4.74 -4.02
N TYR A 12 9.39 -4.48 -2.90
CA TYR A 12 7.94 -4.43 -2.81
C TYR A 12 7.35 -3.48 -3.85
N PHE A 13 7.85 -2.24 -3.94
CA PHE A 13 7.26 -1.22 -4.79
C PHE A 13 7.43 -1.54 -6.27
N SER A 14 8.61 -2.00 -6.68
CA SER A 14 8.86 -2.41 -8.06
C SER A 14 8.02 -3.64 -8.45
N THR A 15 7.89 -4.62 -7.55
CA THR A 15 7.08 -5.83 -7.76
C THR A 15 5.58 -5.52 -7.83
N LYS A 16 5.07 -4.64 -6.96
CA LYS A 16 3.67 -4.17 -6.99
C LYS A 16 3.35 -3.44 -8.28
N LYS A 17 4.27 -2.59 -8.78
CA LYS A 17 4.12 -1.91 -10.06
C LYS A 17 4.03 -2.90 -11.23
N TRP A 18 4.89 -3.91 -11.26
CA TRP A 18 4.82 -4.97 -12.26
C TRP A 18 3.52 -5.76 -12.20
N LEU A 19 3.05 -6.12 -11.00
CA LEU A 19 1.77 -6.80 -10.81
C LEU A 19 0.60 -5.98 -11.39
N LEU A 20 0.55 -4.67 -11.12
CA LEU A 20 -0.47 -3.77 -11.68
C LEU A 20 -0.43 -3.72 -13.21
N ASN A 21 0.76 -3.59 -13.79
CA ASN A 21 0.93 -3.58 -15.25
C ASN A 21 0.46 -4.90 -15.88
N PHE A 22 0.80 -6.05 -15.29
CA PHE A 22 0.33 -7.34 -15.78
C PHE A 22 -1.19 -7.49 -15.65
N GLY A 23 -1.79 -6.95 -14.58
CA GLY A 23 -3.24 -6.90 -14.43
C GLY A 23 -3.94 -6.08 -15.52
N LEU A 24 -3.37 -4.94 -15.89
CA LEU A 24 -3.89 -4.09 -16.98
C LEU A 24 -3.76 -4.78 -18.34
N ILE A 25 -2.59 -5.35 -18.64
CA ILE A 25 -2.35 -6.10 -19.88
C ILE A 25 -3.30 -7.30 -19.96
N GLY A 26 -3.44 -8.05 -18.87
CA GLY A 26 -4.34 -9.20 -18.80
C GLY A 26 -5.81 -8.82 -19.02
N SER A 27 -6.25 -7.70 -18.44
CA SER A 27 -7.62 -7.19 -18.64
C SER A 27 -7.87 -6.76 -20.09
N PHE A 28 -6.88 -6.09 -20.70
CA PHE A 28 -6.95 -5.69 -22.10
C PHE A 28 -7.00 -6.91 -23.04
N LEU A 29 -6.15 -7.91 -22.82
CA LEU A 29 -6.15 -9.14 -23.61
C LEU A 29 -7.42 -9.96 -23.42
N GLY A 30 -7.98 -10.00 -22.22
CA GLY A 30 -9.28 -10.61 -21.95
C GLY A 30 -10.43 -9.90 -22.69
N GLY A 31 -10.39 -8.58 -22.76
CA GLY A 31 -11.36 -7.81 -23.58
C GLY A 31 -11.20 -8.08 -25.07
N MET A 32 -9.97 -8.16 -25.57
CA MET A 32 -9.68 -8.49 -26.97
C MET A 32 -10.09 -9.92 -27.35
N SER A 33 -9.88 -10.90 -26.47
CA SER A 33 -10.26 -12.28 -26.73
C SER A 33 -11.77 -12.43 -26.86
N TYR A 34 -12.54 -11.71 -26.04
CA TYR A 34 -13.99 -11.62 -26.19
C TYR A 34 -14.39 -11.03 -27.56
N PHE A 35 -13.75 -9.95 -28.01
CA PHE A 35 -14.04 -9.35 -29.32
C PHE A 35 -13.70 -10.27 -30.50
N ILE A 36 -12.56 -10.98 -30.44
CA ILE A 36 -12.11 -11.88 -31.50
C ILE A 36 -12.96 -13.15 -31.59
N PHE A 37 -13.52 -13.60 -30.47
CA PHE A 37 -14.50 -14.69 -30.45
C PHE A 37 -15.70 -14.39 -31.39
N TYR A 38 -16.15 -13.12 -31.46
CA TYR A 38 -17.24 -12.70 -32.37
C TYR A 38 -16.85 -12.65 -33.85
N ILE A 39 -15.56 -12.58 -34.17
CA ILE A 39 -15.06 -12.53 -35.55
C ILE A 39 -14.74 -13.95 -36.08
N GLU A 40 -15.11 -14.99 -35.31
CA GLU A 40 -15.03 -16.41 -35.69
C GLU A 40 -13.63 -16.86 -36.16
N ASN A 41 -12.56 -16.29 -35.61
CA ASN A 41 -11.20 -16.75 -35.87
C ASN A 41 -10.68 -17.62 -34.70
N PRO A 42 -10.89 -18.95 -34.74
CA PRO A 42 -10.60 -19.82 -33.61
C PRO A 42 -9.09 -19.92 -33.28
N GLY A 43 -8.22 -19.73 -34.28
CA GLY A 43 -6.77 -19.79 -34.07
C GLY A 43 -6.25 -18.64 -33.21
N ILE A 44 -6.66 -17.40 -33.54
CA ILE A 44 -6.27 -16.22 -32.77
C ILE A 44 -6.89 -16.26 -31.37
N TYR A 45 -8.14 -16.70 -31.25
CA TYR A 45 -8.80 -16.88 -29.96
C TYR A 45 -8.02 -17.85 -29.05
N ALA A 46 -7.61 -19.02 -29.57
CA ALA A 46 -6.83 -19.99 -28.80
C ALA A 46 -5.49 -19.41 -28.31
N ILE A 47 -4.78 -18.66 -29.17
CA ILE A 47 -3.51 -18.00 -28.80
C ILE A 47 -3.73 -16.99 -27.66
N LEU A 48 -4.76 -16.14 -27.76
CA LEU A 48 -5.07 -15.14 -26.74
C LEU A 48 -5.49 -15.79 -25.41
N LEU A 49 -6.23 -16.90 -25.46
CA LEU A 49 -6.61 -17.65 -24.28
C LEU A 49 -5.38 -18.21 -23.56
N VAL A 50 -4.43 -18.81 -24.29
CA VAL A 50 -3.17 -19.30 -23.72
C VAL A 50 -2.34 -18.16 -23.12
N LEU A 51 -2.22 -17.02 -23.81
CA LEU A 51 -1.53 -15.84 -23.29
C LEU A 51 -2.18 -15.31 -22.00
N THR A 52 -3.52 -15.30 -21.94
CA THR A 52 -4.26 -14.89 -20.74
C THR A 52 -3.96 -15.81 -19.56
N LEU A 53 -3.93 -17.12 -19.77
CA LEU A 53 -3.57 -18.10 -18.73
C LEU A 53 -2.12 -17.93 -18.25
N ILE A 54 -1.18 -17.67 -19.16
CA ILE A 54 0.23 -17.39 -18.80
C ILE A 54 0.31 -16.13 -17.92
N LEU A 55 -0.41 -15.06 -18.28
CA LEU A 55 -0.44 -13.85 -17.48
C LEU A 55 -1.07 -14.07 -16.10
N PHE A 56 -2.11 -14.90 -16.01
CA PHE A 56 -2.71 -15.26 -14.72
C PHE A 56 -1.72 -16.04 -13.84
N TYR A 57 -0.96 -16.96 -14.43
CA TYR A 57 0.10 -17.68 -13.73
C TYR A 57 1.22 -16.74 -13.24
N ILE A 58 1.66 -15.81 -14.09
CA ILE A 58 2.66 -14.79 -13.70
C ILE A 58 2.10 -13.94 -12.56
N LYS A 59 0.85 -13.46 -12.65
CA LYS A 59 0.18 -12.68 -11.61
C LYS A 59 0.23 -13.40 -10.25
N TYR A 60 -0.14 -14.68 -10.24
CA TYR A 60 -0.09 -15.52 -9.04
C TYR A 60 1.32 -15.57 -8.41
N GLN A 61 2.37 -15.73 -9.23
CA GLN A 61 3.76 -15.71 -8.75
C GLN A 61 4.15 -14.36 -8.13
N PHE A 62 3.69 -13.24 -8.71
CA PHE A 62 3.95 -11.90 -8.18
C PHE A 62 3.22 -11.65 -6.85
N GLU A 63 1.96 -12.07 -6.70
CA GLU A 63 1.22 -11.95 -5.44
C GLU A 63 1.91 -12.72 -4.31
N SER A 64 2.41 -13.92 -4.60
CA SER A 64 3.19 -14.71 -3.64
C SER A 64 4.46 -13.97 -3.20
N LYS A 65 5.22 -13.38 -4.15
CA LYS A 65 6.42 -12.58 -3.84
C LYS A 65 6.10 -11.35 -3.01
N ILE A 66 5.00 -10.65 -3.29
CA ILE A 66 4.57 -9.48 -2.51
C ILE A 66 4.32 -9.87 -1.06
N ASN A 67 3.64 -10.98 -0.80
CA ASN A 67 3.40 -11.45 0.56
C ASN A 67 4.71 -11.76 1.31
N HIS A 68 5.74 -12.22 0.61
CA HIS A 68 7.07 -12.41 1.18
C HIS A 68 7.73 -11.08 1.58
N PHE A 69 7.64 -10.02 0.75
CA PHE A 69 8.22 -8.70 1.03
C PHE A 69 7.55 -7.94 2.19
N LEU A 70 6.31 -8.30 2.53
CA LEU A 70 5.60 -7.73 3.68
C LEU A 70 5.95 -8.45 4.99
N GLY A 71 6.34 -9.72 4.90
CA GLY A 71 6.54 -10.59 6.06
C GLY A 71 5.34 -10.59 7.01
N LYS A 72 5.61 -10.74 8.31
CA LYS A 72 4.59 -10.73 9.37
C LYS A 72 4.48 -9.42 10.13
N LYS A 73 5.38 -8.46 9.87
CA LYS A 73 5.45 -7.22 10.65
C LYS A 73 4.26 -6.32 10.38
N SER A 74 3.65 -5.80 11.44
CA SER A 74 2.54 -4.85 11.30
C SER A 74 2.59 -3.74 12.34
N LEU A 75 2.07 -2.58 11.95
CA LEU A 75 1.88 -1.43 12.81
C LEU A 75 0.38 -1.27 13.05
N ALA A 76 -0.03 -1.33 14.31
CA ALA A 76 -1.38 -1.05 14.73
C ALA A 76 -1.39 0.21 15.59
N ILE A 77 -2.32 1.10 15.33
CA ILE A 77 -2.41 2.38 16.00
C ILE A 77 -3.83 2.62 16.50
N ASN A 78 -3.93 2.95 17.78
CA ASN A 78 -5.15 3.41 18.43
C ASN A 78 -4.95 4.83 18.99
N LYS A 79 -5.98 5.35 19.66
CA LYS A 79 -5.96 6.69 20.28
C LYS A 79 -4.89 6.79 21.36
N ASP A 80 -4.70 5.73 22.14
CA ASP A 80 -3.89 5.76 23.37
C ASP A 80 -2.53 5.07 23.23
N PHE A 81 -2.40 4.14 22.28
CA PHE A 81 -1.20 3.32 22.12
C PHE A 81 -0.89 3.02 20.65
N LEU A 82 0.40 2.81 20.40
CA LEU A 82 0.98 2.32 19.16
C LEU A 82 1.55 0.93 19.42
N THR A 83 1.23 -0.02 18.55
CA THR A 83 1.66 -1.40 18.66
C THR A 83 2.44 -1.79 17.42
N ILE A 84 3.67 -2.28 17.60
CA ILE A 84 4.48 -2.90 16.56
C ILE A 84 4.49 -4.40 16.83
N ASP A 85 3.90 -5.15 15.91
CA ASP A 85 3.97 -6.61 15.88
C ASP A 85 5.14 -7.01 14.97
N GLU A 86 6.16 -7.67 15.54
CA GLU A 86 7.31 -8.18 14.79
C GLU A 86 7.10 -9.62 14.27
N GLY A 87 5.92 -10.20 14.51
CA GLY A 87 5.52 -11.56 14.14
C GLY A 87 5.79 -12.60 15.22
N ASN A 88 6.82 -12.39 16.04
CA ASN A 88 7.17 -13.25 17.19
C ASN A 88 7.12 -12.51 18.54
N SER A 89 7.04 -11.18 18.49
CA SER A 89 7.02 -10.30 19.66
C SER A 89 6.17 -9.06 19.34
N GLU A 90 5.60 -8.48 20.38
CA GLU A 90 4.76 -7.28 20.28
C GLU A 90 5.33 -6.19 21.18
N MET A 91 5.54 -5.00 20.62
CA MET A 91 5.97 -3.81 21.34
C MET A 91 4.82 -2.82 21.35
N THR A 92 4.31 -2.49 22.55
CA THR A 92 3.28 -1.47 22.73
C THR A 92 3.90 -0.23 23.37
N ILE A 93 3.65 0.93 22.75
CA ILE A 93 4.18 2.23 23.15
C ILE A 93 2.98 3.15 23.43
N PRO A 94 2.83 3.66 24.65
CA PRO A 94 1.83 4.68 24.96
C PRO A 94 2.06 5.94 24.12
N MET A 95 0.99 6.53 23.57
CA MET A 95 1.07 7.74 22.75
C MET A 95 1.72 8.92 23.48
N LYS A 96 1.57 8.98 24.81
CA LYS A 96 2.17 10.02 25.67
C LYS A 96 3.70 9.99 25.69
N GLU A 97 4.33 8.88 25.31
CA GLU A 97 5.78 8.73 25.27
C GLU A 97 6.39 9.13 23.92
N LEU A 98 5.55 9.44 22.92
CA LEU A 98 5.99 9.87 21.60
C LEU A 98 6.29 11.37 21.63
N SER A 99 7.54 11.75 21.34
CA SER A 99 7.98 13.15 21.36
C SER A 99 7.89 13.83 20.01
N ASN A 100 7.97 13.07 18.92
CA ASN A 100 7.84 13.56 17.55
C ASN A 100 7.15 12.51 16.70
N LEU A 101 6.05 12.88 16.03
CA LEU A 101 5.38 12.05 15.05
C LEU A 101 5.47 12.72 13.68
N SER A 102 5.97 12.00 12.67
CA SER A 102 6.08 12.48 11.30
C SER A 102 5.45 11.50 10.33
N ILE A 103 4.54 11.99 9.50
CA ILE A 103 3.78 11.18 8.56
C ILE A 103 3.87 11.84 7.19
N SER A 104 4.19 11.05 6.16
CA SER A 104 4.23 11.55 4.78
C SER A 104 2.88 12.14 4.36
N LYS A 105 2.90 13.31 3.71
CA LYS A 105 1.73 13.94 3.11
C LYS A 105 1.05 13.04 2.09
N GLU A 106 1.84 12.24 1.37
CA GLU A 106 1.34 11.32 0.35
C GLU A 106 0.47 10.20 0.94
N LEU A 107 0.77 9.80 2.17
CA LEU A 107 -0.01 8.84 2.95
C LEU A 107 -1.40 9.41 3.33
N MET A 108 -1.54 10.73 3.36
CA MET A 108 -2.80 11.45 3.60
C MET A 108 -3.50 11.89 2.30
N ALA A 109 -2.80 11.88 1.16
CA ALA A 109 -3.24 12.46 -0.11
C ALA A 109 -4.10 11.53 -0.99
N LEU A 110 -4.73 10.50 -0.40
CA LEU A 110 -5.80 9.73 -1.04
C LEU A 110 -7.15 10.49 -1.03
N GLU A 111 -7.12 11.78 -0.74
CA GLU A 111 -8.11 12.71 -1.29
C GLU A 111 -7.93 12.71 -2.80
N VAL A 112 -8.94 12.21 -3.51
CA VAL A 112 -9.10 12.47 -4.94
C VAL A 112 -8.78 13.95 -5.14
N GLN A 113 -7.65 14.25 -5.80
CA GLN A 113 -7.40 15.61 -6.25
C GLN A 113 -8.54 15.94 -7.20
N ASP A 114 -9.50 16.70 -6.67
CA ASP A 114 -10.74 17.05 -7.35
C ASP A 114 -10.51 17.90 -8.60
N ASN A 115 -9.26 18.26 -8.90
CA ASN A 115 -8.88 18.93 -10.11
C ASN A 115 -7.50 18.45 -10.58
N ALA A 116 -7.52 17.83 -11.76
CA ALA A 116 -6.40 17.56 -12.66
C ALA A 116 -5.81 16.13 -12.62
N LEU A 117 -6.12 15.41 -13.70
CA LEU A 117 -5.41 14.24 -14.22
C LEU A 117 -3.88 14.45 -14.42
N SER A 118 -3.32 15.62 -14.10
CA SER A 118 -1.92 15.98 -14.34
C SER A 118 -0.95 15.65 -13.21
N THR A 119 -1.44 15.22 -12.04
CA THR A 119 -0.59 14.99 -10.85
C THR A 119 -0.74 13.59 -10.28
N VAL A 120 -0.94 12.61 -11.16
CA VAL A 120 -0.69 11.20 -10.82
C VAL A 120 0.83 11.03 -10.68
N ARG A 121 1.37 11.35 -9.49
CA ARG A 121 2.74 10.98 -9.16
C ARG A 121 2.84 9.46 -9.31
N PRO A 122 3.90 8.93 -9.94
CA PRO A 122 4.05 7.50 -10.07
C PRO A 122 4.04 6.88 -8.66
N VAL A 123 3.33 5.78 -8.49
CA VAL A 123 3.19 5.06 -7.20
C VAL A 123 4.54 4.71 -6.56
N SER A 124 5.64 4.74 -7.34
CA SER A 124 7.02 4.58 -6.87
C SER A 124 7.59 5.78 -6.09
N GLU A 125 6.96 6.95 -6.14
CA GLU A 125 7.36 8.15 -5.39
C GLU A 125 6.52 8.37 -4.12
N LEU A 126 5.41 7.64 -3.96
CA LEU A 126 4.54 7.70 -2.79
C LEU A 126 5.22 7.01 -1.61
N SER A 127 5.98 7.78 -0.84
CA SER A 127 6.66 7.29 0.33
C SER A 127 5.67 7.24 1.49
N ASN A 128 5.00 6.10 1.71
CA ASN A 128 4.10 5.90 2.85
C ASN A 128 4.90 5.72 4.16
N ILE A 129 5.65 6.75 4.53
CA ILE A 129 6.55 6.72 5.66
C ILE A 129 5.83 7.22 6.92
N PHE A 130 5.92 6.41 7.97
CA PHE A 130 5.51 6.73 9.33
C PHE A 130 6.75 6.72 10.22
N LYS A 131 7.13 7.88 10.76
CA LYS A 131 8.27 8.04 11.65
C LYS A 131 7.84 8.54 13.01
N PHE A 132 8.44 8.00 14.05
CA PHE A 132 8.27 8.54 15.39
C PHE A 132 9.51 8.38 16.24
N ARG A 133 9.61 9.21 17.29
CA ARG A 133 10.69 9.16 18.26
C ARG A 133 10.15 8.89 19.67
N THR A 134 10.74 7.91 20.33
CA THR A 134 10.64 7.72 21.79
C THR A 134 11.92 8.27 22.46
N HIS A 135 11.97 8.32 23.79
CA HIS A 135 13.09 8.94 24.51
C HIS A 135 14.50 8.51 24.04
N ASP A 136 14.69 7.25 23.62
CA ASP A 136 16.00 6.74 23.22
C ASP A 136 16.09 6.21 21.78
N LYS A 137 14.99 6.19 21.00
CA LYS A 137 14.97 5.54 19.68
C LYS A 137 14.10 6.28 18.68
N GLU A 138 14.58 6.32 17.44
CA GLU A 138 13.81 6.75 16.28
C GLU A 138 13.39 5.52 15.47
N TYR A 139 12.11 5.49 15.10
CA TYR A 139 11.51 4.44 14.29
C TYR A 139 11.03 5.04 12.98
N SER A 140 11.26 4.34 11.88
CA SER A 140 10.82 4.73 10.54
C SER A 140 10.31 3.50 9.81
N PHE A 141 9.03 3.52 9.43
CA PHE A 141 8.37 2.41 8.75
C PHE A 141 7.75 2.84 7.44
N HIS A 142 7.92 2.01 6.42
CA HIS A 142 7.16 2.11 5.18
C HIS A 142 5.90 1.26 5.34
N LEU A 143 4.73 1.88 5.23
CA LEU A 143 3.45 1.23 5.47
C LEU A 143 2.73 0.89 4.17
N VAL A 144 2.09 -0.27 4.16
CA VAL A 144 1.14 -0.63 3.11
C VAL A 144 -0.18 0.10 3.35
N ILE A 145 -0.57 0.94 2.41
CA ILE A 145 -1.86 1.62 2.39
C ILE A 145 -2.60 1.16 1.13
N ASP A 146 -3.56 0.26 1.31
CA ASP A 146 -4.26 -0.39 0.18
C ASP A 146 -5.72 0.06 0.04
N SER A 147 -6.22 0.94 0.93
CA SER A 147 -7.60 1.42 0.84
C SER A 147 -7.77 2.85 1.34
N TYR A 148 -8.76 3.53 0.76
CA TYR A 148 -9.22 4.84 1.21
C TYR A 148 -9.64 4.83 2.70
N TYR A 149 -10.28 3.74 3.15
CA TYR A 149 -10.67 3.58 4.54
C TYR A 149 -9.49 3.65 5.52
N MET A 150 -8.34 3.05 5.18
CA MET A 150 -7.14 3.13 6.03
C MET A 150 -6.63 4.57 6.17
N VAL A 151 -6.72 5.35 5.11
CA VAL A 151 -6.32 6.78 5.12
C VAL A 151 -7.26 7.58 6.00
N GLU A 152 -8.58 7.38 5.87
CA GLU A 152 -9.56 8.05 6.71
C GLU A 152 -9.42 7.68 8.19
N GLN A 153 -9.11 6.42 8.50
CA GLN A 153 -8.80 6.01 9.87
C GLN A 153 -7.57 6.74 10.42
N LEU A 154 -6.50 6.85 9.63
CA LEU A 154 -5.29 7.54 10.05
C LEU A 154 -5.53 9.05 10.22
N LYS A 155 -6.27 9.69 9.30
CA LYS A 155 -6.67 11.10 9.42
C LYS A 155 -7.42 11.37 10.73
N LYS A 156 -8.40 10.53 11.07
CA LYS A 156 -9.15 10.64 12.33
C LYS A 156 -8.25 10.49 13.57
N LEU A 157 -7.25 9.62 13.50
CA LEU A 157 -6.27 9.46 14.58
C LEU A 157 -5.38 10.71 14.71
N ILE A 158 -4.86 11.23 13.60
CA ILE A 158 -4.03 12.44 13.57
C ILE A 158 -4.81 13.64 14.12
N GLN A 159 -6.05 13.86 13.65
CA GLN A 159 -6.91 14.93 14.15
C GLN A 159 -7.12 14.81 15.67
N ASN A 160 -7.38 13.60 16.16
CA ASN A 160 -7.51 13.37 17.59
C ASN A 160 -6.22 13.70 18.35
N TRP A 161 -5.04 13.38 17.81
CA TRP A 161 -3.76 13.70 18.44
C TRP A 161 -3.47 15.20 18.44
N GLU A 162 -3.69 15.87 17.31
CA GLU A 162 -3.55 17.33 17.19
C GLU A 162 -4.49 18.06 18.17
N MET A 163 -5.74 17.61 18.30
CA MET A 163 -6.69 18.15 19.30
C MET A 163 -6.24 17.95 20.75
N ASN A 164 -5.45 16.90 21.02
CA ASN A 164 -4.90 16.60 22.35
C ASN A 164 -3.51 17.22 22.56
N GLY A 165 -3.06 18.11 21.67
CA GLY A 165 -1.81 18.86 21.81
C GLY A 165 -0.55 18.14 21.33
N MET A 166 -0.67 17.00 20.65
CA MET A 166 0.48 16.36 20.00
C MET A 166 0.84 17.07 18.69
N VAL A 167 2.13 17.29 18.48
CA VAL A 167 2.66 17.88 17.24
C VAL A 167 2.89 16.76 16.21
N VAL A 168 2.14 16.80 15.11
CA VAL A 168 2.28 15.86 14.00
C VAL A 168 2.84 16.60 12.78
N THR A 169 4.09 16.28 12.41
CA THR A 169 4.75 16.86 11.24
C THR A 169 4.31 16.12 9.98
N ARG A 170 3.81 16.85 9.00
CA ARG A 170 3.46 16.30 7.68
C ARG A 170 4.67 16.46 6.74
N LEU A 171 5.35 15.36 6.39
CA LEU A 171 6.54 15.35 5.51
C LEU A 171 6.14 15.59 4.05
#